data_AF-A0A7R9I6E5-F1
#
_entry.id   AF-A0A7R9I6E5-F1
#
_cell.length_a   1.000
_cell.length_b   1.000
_cell.length_c   1.000
_cell.angle_alpha   90.00
_cell.angle_beta   90.00
_cell.angle_gamma   90.00
#
_symmetry.space_group_name_H-M   'P 1'
#
loop_
_entity.id
_entity.type
_entity.pdbx_description
1 polymer ?
#
loop_
_entity_poly.entity_id
_entity_poly.type
_entity_poly.pdbx_seq_one_letter_code
_entity_poly.pdbx_strand_id
1 'polypeptide(L)'
;AHGMTLFISGVEEVLDSLGGILMYQFSDANPPKLLPKAVNLSAAISRTQASSLSEDIGIAVPKDKLVYIFTSGTTGMPKAAVITNLRFMFMVVGVHSMLDVEFDDIIYDPLPLYHTAGGMIGVGQVLLHGSSVVIRKKFSASNFWTDCIAYNCTSAPRSSRPPPFNRATGLVPSSGLLTPPFTAVPLIAQYIGEICRYVLSTPEKPEDKQHKVRLIFGNGLRPQIWDKFVERFQVPRVGEFYGATEGISNLVNIDSTVGAVGFVPRYASFAYPVVLVKVDEATEEPIRDANGYCIKCLPDEIGMFLGKINPNKAICSFTGYADKSASEKKILHDVFKKGDQYFNSGDVLVMDELGYFFFKDRTGDTFR
;
A
#
# COMPACT_ATOMS: atom_id res chain seq x y z
N ALA A 1 11.36 -22.44 8.39
CA ALA A 1 11.22 -22.73 9.84
C ALA A 1 11.54 -21.50 10.70
N HIS A 2 12.74 -20.91 10.57
CA HIS A 2 13.18 -19.77 11.38
C HIS A 2 12.24 -18.53 11.33
N GLY A 3 11.85 -18.07 10.14
CA GLY A 3 10.95 -16.90 10.01
C GLY A 3 9.54 -17.11 10.59
N MET A 4 9.04 -18.34 10.60
CA MET A 4 7.75 -18.67 11.22
C MET A 4 7.86 -18.63 12.75
N THR A 5 8.98 -19.10 13.31
CA THR A 5 9.25 -18.96 14.75
C THR A 5 9.33 -17.50 15.18
N LEU A 6 10.01 -16.64 14.40
CA LEU A 6 10.11 -15.20 14.68
C LEU A 6 8.74 -14.48 14.64
N PHE A 7 7.90 -14.83 13.67
CA PHE A 7 6.54 -14.28 13.59
C PHE A 7 5.71 -14.67 14.82
N ILE A 8 5.77 -15.94 15.23
CA ILE A 8 5.03 -16.44 16.41
C ILE A 8 5.47 -15.68 17.67
N SER A 9 6.76 -15.52 17.89
CA SER A 9 7.28 -14.76 19.03
C SER A 9 6.84 -13.29 19.00
N GLY A 10 6.79 -12.66 17.82
CA GLY A 10 6.28 -11.30 17.67
C GLY A 10 4.78 -11.16 17.99
N VAL A 11 3.97 -12.19 17.68
CA VAL A 11 2.56 -12.23 18.07
C VAL A 11 2.42 -12.38 19.59
N GLU A 12 3.22 -13.26 20.21
CA GLU A 12 3.21 -13.47 21.66
C GLU A 12 3.59 -12.20 22.44
N GLU A 13 4.56 -11.41 21.94
CA GLU A 13 4.99 -10.16 22.57
C GLU A 13 3.87 -9.13 22.68
N VAL A 14 3.03 -9.02 21.65
CA VAL A 14 1.95 -8.01 21.62
C VAL A 14 0.65 -8.51 22.23
N LEU A 15 0.46 -9.83 22.36
CA LEU A 15 -0.85 -10.42 22.70
C LEU A 15 -1.41 -9.90 24.04
N ASP A 16 -0.59 -9.81 25.07
CA ASP A 16 -1.02 -9.35 26.39
C ASP A 16 -1.40 -7.85 26.38
N SER A 17 -0.80 -7.07 25.48
CA SER A 17 -1.12 -5.64 25.30
C SER A 17 -2.48 -5.39 24.62
N LEU A 18 -3.08 -6.43 24.03
CA LEU A 18 -4.33 -6.32 23.29
C LEU A 18 -5.59 -6.39 24.17
N GLY A 19 -5.46 -6.67 25.47
CA GLY A 19 -6.58 -6.49 26.41
C GLY A 19 -7.68 -7.55 26.32
N GLY A 20 -7.33 -8.83 26.20
CA GLY A 20 -8.29 -9.94 26.27
C GLY A 20 -8.98 -10.31 24.96
N ILE A 21 -8.42 -9.87 23.82
CA ILE A 21 -8.94 -10.23 22.49
C ILE A 21 -8.81 -11.74 22.25
N LEU A 22 -9.86 -12.33 21.67
CA LEU A 22 -9.85 -13.71 21.20
C LEU A 22 -8.92 -13.85 19.98
N MET A 23 -7.91 -14.70 20.11
CA MET A 23 -7.00 -15.00 18.99
C MET A 23 -7.62 -16.09 18.11
N TYR A 24 -7.90 -15.75 16.86
CA TYR A 24 -8.30 -16.72 15.84
C TYR A 24 -7.13 -17.01 14.89
N GLN A 25 -6.91 -18.28 14.56
CA GLN A 25 -5.86 -18.70 13.64
C GLN A 25 -6.43 -19.53 12.49
N PHE A 26 -6.06 -19.15 11.26
CA PHE A 26 -6.29 -19.93 10.06
C PHE A 26 -5.03 -20.73 9.69
N SER A 27 -5.22 -21.97 9.21
CA SER A 27 -4.14 -22.80 8.68
C SER A 27 -4.68 -23.76 7.64
N ASP A 28 -3.97 -23.89 6.51
CA ASP A 28 -4.23 -24.89 5.47
C ASP A 28 -3.72 -26.30 5.88
N ALA A 29 -3.00 -26.43 6.99
CA ALA A 29 -2.47 -27.71 7.46
C ALA A 29 -3.56 -28.61 8.05
N ASN A 30 -3.46 -29.92 7.81
CA ASN A 30 -4.38 -30.92 8.35
C ASN A 30 -3.62 -32.07 9.04
N PRO A 31 -3.67 -32.19 10.39
CA PRO A 31 -4.37 -31.32 11.32
C PRO A 31 -3.67 -29.95 11.49
N PRO A 32 -4.41 -28.88 11.82
CA PRO A 32 -3.83 -27.55 11.98
C PRO A 32 -2.97 -27.48 13.26
N LYS A 33 -1.74 -26.98 13.14
CA LYS A 33 -0.88 -26.66 14.28
C LYS A 33 -1.20 -25.25 14.79
N LEU A 34 -1.93 -25.16 15.90
CA LEU A 34 -2.40 -23.89 16.47
C LEU A 34 -1.42 -23.35 17.52
N LEU A 35 -1.41 -22.02 17.67
CA LEU A 35 -0.74 -21.33 18.76
C LEU A 35 -1.47 -21.51 20.10
N PRO A 36 -0.77 -21.39 21.23
CA PRO A 36 -1.42 -21.39 22.54
C PRO A 36 -2.55 -20.35 22.59
N LYS A 37 -3.73 -20.74 23.08
CA LYS A 37 -4.95 -19.89 23.15
C LYS A 37 -5.59 -19.52 21.80
N ALA A 38 -5.09 -19.99 20.67
CA ALA A 38 -5.71 -19.73 19.36
C ALA A 38 -6.94 -20.61 19.15
N VAL A 39 -8.03 -19.97 18.73
CA VAL A 39 -9.23 -20.64 18.21
C VAL A 39 -9.01 -20.96 16.74
N ASN A 40 -9.29 -22.19 16.32
CA ASN A 40 -9.27 -22.57 14.90
C ASN A 40 -10.35 -21.80 14.14
N LEU A 41 -9.94 -20.85 13.30
CA LEU A 41 -10.85 -19.97 12.57
C LEU A 41 -11.72 -20.76 11.59
N SER A 42 -11.16 -21.72 10.86
CA SER A 42 -11.91 -22.54 9.89
C SER A 42 -13.03 -23.34 10.57
N ALA A 43 -12.73 -23.92 11.74
CA ALA A 43 -13.71 -24.65 12.53
C ALA A 43 -14.74 -23.72 13.21
N ALA A 44 -14.36 -22.50 13.57
CA ALA A 44 -15.27 -21.49 14.09
C ALA A 44 -16.26 -21.06 13.02
N ILE A 45 -15.76 -20.66 11.83
CA ILE A 45 -16.58 -20.22 10.69
C ILE A 45 -17.59 -21.29 10.27
N SER A 46 -17.20 -22.56 10.20
CA SER A 46 -18.11 -23.64 9.79
C SER A 46 -19.27 -23.88 10.76
N ARG A 47 -19.16 -23.37 12.00
CA ARG A 47 -20.21 -23.45 13.03
C ARG A 47 -21.00 -22.15 13.16
N THR A 48 -20.58 -21.07 12.50
CA THR A 48 -21.24 -19.78 12.54
C THR A 48 -22.42 -19.75 11.56
N GLN A 49 -23.56 -19.21 12.00
CA GLN A 49 -24.70 -18.99 11.12
C GLN A 49 -24.42 -17.82 10.17
N ALA A 50 -24.86 -17.93 8.91
CA ALA A 50 -24.70 -16.89 7.90
C ALA A 50 -25.74 -15.75 8.02
N SER A 51 -26.51 -15.71 9.11
CA SER A 51 -27.43 -14.62 9.40
C SER A 51 -26.68 -13.31 9.65
N SER A 52 -27.36 -12.19 9.41
CA SER A 52 -26.83 -10.87 9.73
C SER A 52 -26.44 -10.78 11.21
N LEU A 53 -25.33 -10.09 11.50
CA LEU A 53 -24.91 -9.78 12.86
C LEU A 53 -26.05 -9.06 13.59
N SER A 54 -26.43 -9.57 14.76
CA SER A 54 -27.53 -9.06 15.59
C SER A 54 -27.08 -8.06 16.66
N GLU A 55 -25.78 -7.86 16.83
CA GLU A 55 -25.22 -6.98 17.86
C GLU A 55 -24.80 -5.63 17.26
N ASP A 56 -25.15 -4.56 17.97
CA ASP A 56 -24.60 -3.23 17.74
C ASP A 56 -23.12 -3.24 18.10
N ILE A 57 -22.27 -3.15 17.08
CA ILE A 57 -20.83 -2.97 17.27
C ILE A 57 -20.63 -1.57 17.87
N GLY A 58 -19.89 -1.47 18.98
CA GLY A 58 -19.56 -0.18 19.58
C GLY A 58 -18.93 0.78 18.55
N ILE A 59 -19.26 2.07 18.65
CA ILE A 59 -18.74 3.09 17.73
C ILE A 59 -17.21 3.18 17.88
N ALA A 60 -16.49 2.74 16.85
CA ALA A 60 -15.04 2.91 16.77
C ALA A 60 -14.67 4.38 16.52
N VAL A 61 -13.54 4.83 17.05
CA VAL A 61 -13.00 6.16 16.80
C VAL A 61 -11.87 6.13 15.76
N PRO A 62 -11.58 7.23 15.04
CA PRO A 62 -10.59 7.23 13.96
C PRO A 62 -9.17 6.84 14.39
N LYS A 63 -8.83 7.02 15.68
CA LYS A 63 -7.50 6.71 16.22
C LYS A 63 -7.36 5.29 16.77
N ASP A 64 -8.44 4.50 16.77
CA ASP A 64 -8.36 3.11 17.20
C ASP A 64 -7.44 2.31 16.28
N LYS A 65 -6.72 1.36 16.87
CA LYS A 65 -5.80 0.48 16.16
C LYS A 65 -6.61 -0.54 15.38
N LEU A 66 -6.42 -0.57 14.06
CA LEU A 66 -7.12 -1.46 13.14
C LEU A 66 -6.31 -2.73 12.88
N VAL A 67 -5.04 -2.59 12.49
CA VAL A 67 -4.19 -3.72 12.11
C VAL A 67 -2.74 -3.46 12.49
N TYR A 68 -2.04 -4.54 12.85
CA TYR A 68 -0.59 -4.54 13.00
C TYR A 68 0.04 -5.24 11.80
N ILE A 69 0.96 -4.57 11.13
CA ILE A 69 1.70 -5.15 10.00
C ILE A 69 3.14 -5.34 10.45
N PHE A 70 3.60 -6.59 10.43
CA PHE A 70 4.95 -6.93 10.81
C PHE A 70 5.90 -6.74 9.62
N THR A 71 6.89 -5.87 9.79
CA THR A 71 7.94 -5.61 8.79
C THR A 71 9.26 -6.25 9.23
N SER A 72 10.07 -6.71 8.27
CA SER A 72 11.42 -7.21 8.57
C SER A 72 12.26 -6.09 9.21
N GLY A 73 12.74 -6.34 10.44
CA GLY A 73 13.69 -5.46 11.11
C GLY A 73 15.11 -5.80 10.68
N THR A 74 15.96 -4.78 10.52
CA THR A 74 17.41 -4.94 10.27
C THR A 74 18.13 -5.68 11.41
N THR A 75 17.53 -5.71 12.61
CA THR A 75 18.05 -6.37 13.81
C THR A 75 17.55 -7.82 13.98
N GLY A 76 16.90 -8.41 12.97
CA GLY A 76 16.43 -9.80 12.96
C GLY A 76 15.03 -10.05 13.54
N MET A 77 14.58 -9.24 14.51
CA MET A 77 13.21 -9.33 15.05
C MET A 77 12.21 -8.50 14.22
N PRO A 78 11.05 -9.06 13.84
CA PRO A 78 9.99 -8.33 13.15
C PRO A 78 9.47 -7.15 13.98
N LYS A 79 9.24 -5.99 13.36
CA LYS A 79 8.66 -4.81 14.01
C LYS A 79 7.20 -4.65 13.60
N ALA A 80 6.30 -4.52 14.59
CA ALA A 80 4.88 -4.31 14.34
C ALA A 80 4.58 -2.83 14.06
N ALA A 81 4.34 -2.47 12.80
CA ALA A 81 3.81 -1.16 12.43
C ALA A 81 2.33 -1.07 12.82
N VAL A 82 1.95 -0.01 13.52
CA VAL A 82 0.58 0.19 14.00
C VAL A 82 -0.22 0.99 12.99
N ILE A 83 -1.30 0.41 12.46
CA ILE A 83 -2.21 1.08 11.53
C ILE A 83 -3.52 1.37 12.24
N THR A 84 -3.92 2.65 12.27
CA THR A 84 -5.22 3.09 12.81
C THR A 84 -6.30 3.10 11.73
N ASN A 85 -7.58 3.17 12.15
CA ASN A 85 -8.71 3.34 11.22
C ASN A 85 -8.50 4.53 10.27
N LEU A 86 -8.11 5.69 10.80
CA LEU A 86 -7.88 6.90 10.01
C LEU A 86 -6.74 6.73 8.99
N ARG A 87 -5.66 6.06 9.38
CA ARG A 87 -4.52 5.81 8.51
C ARG A 87 -4.88 4.85 7.38
N PHE A 88 -5.60 3.76 7.70
CA PHE A 88 -6.12 2.83 6.71
C PHE A 88 -7.00 3.54 5.69
N MET A 89 -8.00 4.31 6.17
CA MET A 89 -8.88 5.07 5.29
C MET A 89 -8.11 6.05 4.41
N PHE A 90 -7.17 6.80 4.99
CA PHE A 90 -6.38 7.79 4.25
C PHE A 90 -5.56 7.15 3.12
N MET A 91 -4.88 6.04 3.38
CA MET A 91 -4.06 5.36 2.37
C MET A 91 -4.90 4.79 1.23
N VAL A 92 -6.02 4.13 1.57
CA VAL A 92 -6.90 3.49 0.59
C VAL A 92 -7.63 4.53 -0.26
N VAL A 93 -8.20 5.58 0.36
CA VAL A 93 -8.86 6.70 -0.34
C VAL A 93 -7.85 7.51 -1.15
N GLY A 94 -6.64 7.70 -0.64
CA GLY A 94 -5.56 8.39 -1.33
C GLY A 94 -5.20 7.69 -2.65
N VAL A 95 -4.93 6.38 -2.61
CA VAL A 95 -4.65 5.60 -3.83
C VAL A 95 -5.85 5.64 -4.77
N HIS A 96 -7.07 5.45 -4.26
CA HIS A 96 -8.28 5.48 -5.08
C HIS A 96 -8.40 6.80 -5.86
N SER A 97 -8.22 7.92 -5.16
CA SER A 97 -8.41 9.26 -5.72
C SER A 97 -7.26 9.70 -6.63
N MET A 98 -6.01 9.42 -6.24
CA MET A 98 -4.83 9.87 -6.99
C MET A 98 -4.59 9.04 -8.25
N LEU A 99 -4.86 7.73 -8.20
CA LEU A 99 -4.68 6.83 -9.34
C LEU A 99 -5.95 6.65 -10.17
N ASP A 100 -7.01 7.40 -9.86
CA ASP A 100 -8.25 7.38 -10.63
C ASP A 100 -8.83 5.95 -10.72
N VAL A 101 -8.90 5.29 -9.58
CA VAL A 101 -9.60 4.00 -9.41
C VAL A 101 -11.07 4.31 -9.27
N GLU A 102 -11.91 3.56 -9.98
CA GLU A 102 -13.35 3.69 -9.98
C GLU A 102 -14.01 2.53 -9.20
N PHE A 103 -15.26 2.73 -8.80
CA PHE A 103 -16.00 1.73 -8.01
C PHE A 103 -16.36 0.48 -8.81
N ASP A 104 -16.39 0.57 -10.14
CA ASP A 104 -16.69 -0.55 -11.04
C ASP A 104 -15.44 -1.23 -11.60
N ASP A 105 -14.24 -0.75 -11.27
CA ASP A 105 -13.01 -1.48 -11.58
C ASP A 105 -13.00 -2.87 -10.92
N ILE A 106 -12.43 -3.81 -11.66
CA ILE A 106 -11.92 -5.06 -11.09
C ILE A 106 -10.42 -4.87 -10.86
N ILE A 107 -9.95 -5.18 -9.66
CA ILE A 107 -8.55 -5.09 -9.27
C ILE A 107 -7.98 -6.50 -9.21
N TYR A 108 -7.06 -6.83 -10.10
CA TYR A 108 -6.27 -8.05 -9.97
C TYR A 108 -5.15 -7.84 -8.95
N ASP A 109 -5.25 -8.54 -7.81
CA ASP A 109 -4.32 -8.46 -6.69
C ASP A 109 -3.59 -9.81 -6.49
N PRO A 110 -2.38 -9.95 -7.06
CA PRO A 110 -1.56 -11.12 -6.83
C PRO A 110 -0.65 -10.99 -5.59
N LEU A 111 -0.85 -9.96 -4.76
CA LEU A 111 0.04 -9.63 -3.66
C LEU A 111 -0.34 -10.36 -2.37
N PRO A 112 0.62 -10.61 -1.46
CA PRO A 112 0.29 -11.19 -0.17
C PRO A 112 -0.59 -10.25 0.67
N LEU A 113 -1.68 -10.76 1.23
CA LEU A 113 -2.63 -9.97 2.04
C LEU A 113 -2.06 -9.50 3.38
N TYR A 114 -0.96 -10.08 3.85
CA TYR A 114 -0.26 -9.59 5.05
C TYR A 114 0.64 -8.37 4.75
N HIS A 115 0.83 -8.03 3.47
CA HIS A 115 1.56 -6.85 3.05
C HIS A 115 0.61 -5.66 2.84
N THR A 116 1.04 -4.45 3.19
CA THR A 116 0.25 -3.22 3.05
C THR A 116 -0.33 -3.04 1.64
N ALA A 117 0.47 -3.31 0.60
CA ALA A 117 0.01 -3.19 -0.79
C ALA A 117 -1.18 -4.13 -1.11
N GLY A 118 -1.09 -5.43 -0.81
CA GLY A 118 -2.20 -6.35 -1.11
C GLY A 118 -3.36 -6.20 -0.13
N GLY A 119 -3.07 -6.37 1.17
CA GLY A 119 -4.11 -6.43 2.20
C GLY A 119 -4.80 -5.10 2.49
N MET A 120 -4.05 -3.99 2.53
CA MET A 120 -4.65 -2.69 2.78
C MET A 120 -5.03 -1.99 1.48
N ILE A 121 -4.07 -1.75 0.58
CA ILE A 121 -4.34 -0.94 -0.62
C ILE A 121 -5.25 -1.69 -1.59
N GLY A 122 -4.99 -2.96 -1.87
CA GLY A 122 -5.83 -3.78 -2.75
C GLY A 122 -7.20 -4.08 -2.17
N VAL A 123 -7.25 -4.94 -1.15
CA VAL A 123 -8.52 -5.37 -0.53
C VAL A 123 -9.28 -4.19 0.09
N GLY A 124 -8.60 -3.16 0.58
CA GLY A 124 -9.26 -1.96 1.10
C GLY A 124 -10.12 -1.23 0.09
N GLN A 125 -9.84 -1.32 -1.22
CA GLN A 125 -10.73 -0.74 -2.24
C GLN A 125 -12.13 -1.36 -2.20
N VAL A 126 -12.23 -2.67 -1.95
CA VAL A 126 -13.52 -3.35 -1.75
C VAL A 126 -14.21 -2.80 -0.51
N LEU A 127 -13.47 -2.69 0.59
CA LEU A 127 -14.04 -2.33 1.89
C LEU A 127 -14.55 -0.89 1.95
N LEU A 128 -13.87 0.06 1.29
CA LEU A 128 -14.24 1.49 1.38
C LEU A 128 -15.05 2.00 0.18
N HIS A 129 -14.76 1.50 -1.02
CA HIS A 129 -15.33 2.00 -2.27
C HIS A 129 -16.30 1.02 -2.96
N GLY A 130 -16.31 -0.25 -2.55
CA GLY A 130 -17.18 -1.27 -3.15
C GLY A 130 -16.67 -1.83 -4.48
N SER A 131 -15.41 -1.58 -4.84
CA SER A 131 -14.74 -2.18 -6.01
C SER A 131 -14.67 -3.71 -5.88
N SER A 132 -14.39 -4.40 -6.99
CA SER A 132 -14.17 -5.85 -6.97
C SER A 132 -12.67 -6.16 -6.94
N VAL A 133 -12.21 -7.06 -6.08
CA VAL A 133 -10.81 -7.53 -6.07
C VAL A 133 -10.76 -9.02 -6.36
N VAL A 134 -9.88 -9.40 -7.28
CA VAL A 134 -9.51 -10.79 -7.57
C VAL A 134 -8.21 -11.09 -6.85
N ILE A 135 -8.28 -11.94 -5.83
CA ILE A 135 -7.12 -12.34 -5.04
C ILE A 135 -6.56 -13.65 -5.58
N ARG A 136 -5.25 -13.68 -5.88
CA ARG A 136 -4.57 -14.92 -6.28
C ARG A 136 -3.84 -15.55 -5.09
N LYS A 137 -4.11 -16.83 -4.82
CA LYS A 137 -3.47 -17.57 -3.70
C LYS A 137 -1.93 -17.58 -3.76
N LYS A 138 -1.35 -17.68 -4.96
CA LYS A 138 0.10 -17.67 -5.20
C LYS A 138 0.42 -16.99 -6.52
N PHE A 139 1.29 -15.99 -6.50
CA PHE A 139 1.76 -15.29 -7.70
C PHE A 139 2.26 -16.28 -8.77
N SER A 140 1.91 -16.00 -10.03
CA SER A 140 2.39 -16.71 -11.21
C SER A 140 2.67 -15.72 -12.32
N ALA A 141 3.94 -15.55 -12.69
CA ALA A 141 4.33 -14.66 -13.77
C ALA A 141 3.72 -15.09 -15.11
N SER A 142 3.76 -16.39 -15.42
CA SER A 142 3.25 -16.93 -16.69
C SER A 142 1.73 -16.89 -16.82
N ASN A 143 0.99 -16.79 -15.71
CA ASN A 143 -0.47 -16.68 -15.74
C ASN A 143 -0.98 -15.26 -15.50
N PHE A 144 -0.11 -14.28 -15.23
CA PHE A 144 -0.53 -12.93 -14.85
C PHE A 144 -1.59 -12.35 -15.81
N TRP A 145 -1.29 -12.34 -17.11
CA TRP A 145 -2.22 -11.83 -18.12
C TRP A 145 -3.37 -12.79 -18.42
N THR A 146 -3.15 -14.10 -18.32
CA THR A 146 -4.22 -15.10 -18.47
C THR A 146 -5.27 -14.96 -17.37
N ASP A 147 -4.85 -14.67 -16.14
CA ASP A 147 -5.74 -14.36 -15.03
C ASP A 147 -6.48 -13.05 -15.31
N CYS A 148 -5.75 -11.99 -15.67
CA CYS A 148 -6.35 -10.70 -16.05
C CYS A 148 -7.43 -10.87 -17.14
N ILE A 149 -7.18 -11.71 -18.14
CA ILE A 149 -8.14 -12.06 -19.18
C ILE A 149 -9.30 -12.87 -18.59
N ALA A 150 -9.04 -13.93 -17.85
CA ALA A 150 -10.09 -14.79 -17.29
C ALA A 150 -11.07 -14.01 -16.41
N TYR A 151 -10.55 -13.07 -15.62
CA TYR A 151 -11.34 -12.19 -14.76
C TYR A 151 -11.81 -10.91 -15.47
N ASN A 152 -11.48 -10.74 -16.75
CA ASN A 152 -12.05 -9.74 -17.66
C ASN A 152 -12.51 -10.31 -19.02
N CYS A 153 -13.04 -11.54 -19.00
CA CYS A 153 -13.78 -12.22 -20.07
C CYS A 153 -15.24 -12.37 -19.61
N THR A 154 -16.32 -12.11 -20.35
CA THR A 154 -16.67 -11.32 -21.57
C THR A 154 -18.21 -11.47 -21.71
N SER A 155 -18.94 -10.39 -22.02
CA SER A 155 -20.40 -10.37 -22.35
C SER A 155 -21.33 -11.20 -21.43
N ALA A 156 -21.64 -10.70 -20.23
CA ALA A 156 -22.80 -11.16 -19.45
C ALA A 156 -23.70 -9.95 -19.10
N PRO A 157 -25.04 -10.04 -19.27
CA PRO A 157 -25.95 -8.93 -18.97
C PRO A 157 -25.90 -8.58 -17.48
N ARG A 158 -25.98 -7.28 -17.18
CA ARG A 158 -26.00 -6.70 -15.81
C ARG A 158 -27.25 -7.09 -14.98
N SER A 159 -28.08 -8.04 -15.43
CA SER A 159 -29.32 -8.44 -14.75
C SER A 159 -29.10 -9.14 -13.41
N SER A 160 -27.85 -9.42 -13.01
CA SER A 160 -27.50 -10.10 -11.75
C SER A 160 -26.75 -9.24 -10.73
N ARG A 161 -26.44 -7.96 -11.01
CA ARG A 161 -25.79 -7.09 -10.01
C ARG A 161 -26.82 -6.16 -9.34
N PRO A 162 -26.83 -6.05 -8.00
CA PRO A 162 -27.66 -5.08 -7.31
C PRO A 162 -27.28 -3.66 -7.76
N PRO A 163 -28.24 -2.72 -7.87
CA PRO A 163 -27.93 -1.36 -8.28
C PRO A 163 -27.00 -0.68 -7.27
N PRO A 164 -26.18 0.31 -7.70
CA PRO A 164 -25.34 1.06 -6.78
C PRO A 164 -26.18 1.70 -5.68
N PHE A 165 -25.73 1.56 -4.44
CA PHE A 165 -26.34 2.19 -3.28
C PHE A 165 -26.12 3.71 -3.36
N ASN A 166 -27.20 4.47 -3.56
CA ASN A 166 -27.11 5.92 -3.59
C ASN A 166 -26.94 6.46 -2.16
N ARG A 167 -25.70 6.82 -1.80
CA ARG A 167 -25.35 7.35 -0.47
C ARG A 167 -26.07 8.67 -0.12
N ALA A 168 -26.62 9.41 -1.10
CA ALA A 168 -27.34 10.65 -0.84
C ALA A 168 -28.82 10.44 -0.47
N THR A 169 -29.43 9.32 -0.87
CA THR A 169 -30.88 9.10 -0.72
C THR A 169 -31.24 7.84 0.06
N GLY A 170 -30.28 6.94 0.33
CA GLY A 170 -30.52 5.68 1.05
C GLY A 170 -31.43 4.70 0.32
N LEU A 171 -31.71 4.94 -0.96
CA LEU A 171 -32.66 4.17 -1.77
C LEU A 171 -31.99 3.58 -3.00
N VAL A 172 -32.43 2.38 -3.38
CA VAL A 172 -32.11 1.75 -4.66
C VAL A 172 -32.93 2.46 -5.75
N PRO A 173 -32.33 3.03 -6.81
CA PRO A 173 -33.08 3.75 -7.83
C PRO A 173 -34.03 2.80 -8.58
N SER A 174 -35.31 3.15 -8.65
CA SER A 174 -36.26 2.47 -9.51
C SER A 174 -35.88 2.71 -10.98
N SER A 175 -35.82 1.62 -11.74
CA SER A 175 -35.44 1.54 -13.15
C SER A 175 -36.19 2.55 -14.03
N GLY A 176 -35.48 3.44 -14.73
CA GLY A 176 -36.15 4.35 -15.68
C GLY A 176 -35.31 5.32 -16.50
N LEU A 177 -33.98 5.41 -16.36
CA LEU A 177 -33.17 6.31 -17.19
C LEU A 177 -32.13 5.53 -17.97
N LEU A 178 -32.17 5.73 -19.30
CA LEU A 178 -31.33 5.14 -20.34
C LEU A 178 -29.85 5.14 -19.93
N THR A 179 -29.36 3.97 -19.53
CA THR A 179 -27.92 3.74 -19.34
C THR A 179 -27.23 3.75 -20.70
N PRO A 180 -26.10 4.46 -20.88
CA PRO A 180 -25.33 4.43 -22.12
C PRO A 180 -24.88 2.99 -22.45
N PRO A 181 -24.60 2.69 -23.74
CA PRO A 181 -24.27 1.34 -24.17
C PRO A 181 -22.97 0.86 -23.53
N PHE A 182 -23.06 -0.32 -22.91
CA PHE A 182 -22.00 -1.25 -22.49
C PHE A 182 -20.55 -0.79 -22.72
N THR A 183 -20.00 -0.03 -21.77
CA THR A 183 -18.55 0.11 -21.62
C THR A 183 -18.01 -1.12 -20.91
N ALA A 184 -16.91 -1.67 -21.42
CA ALA A 184 -16.22 -2.81 -20.81
C ALA A 184 -15.83 -2.47 -19.37
N VAL A 185 -15.98 -3.42 -18.44
CA VAL A 185 -15.55 -3.24 -17.05
C VAL A 185 -14.03 -3.00 -17.06
N PRO A 186 -13.56 -1.84 -16.60
CA PRO A 186 -12.13 -1.57 -16.57
C PRO A 186 -11.46 -2.50 -15.56
N LEU A 187 -10.34 -3.12 -15.99
CA LEU A 187 -9.51 -3.94 -15.13
C LEU A 187 -8.26 -3.14 -14.79
N ILE A 188 -7.86 -3.20 -13.53
CA ILE A 188 -6.57 -2.68 -13.07
C ILE A 188 -5.79 -3.80 -12.39
N ALA A 189 -4.47 -3.72 -12.43
CA ALA A 189 -3.61 -4.75 -11.86
C ALA A 189 -2.62 -4.16 -10.85
N GLN A 190 -2.33 -4.93 -9.80
CA GLN A 190 -1.34 -4.54 -8.80
C GLN A 190 -0.02 -5.28 -8.95
N TYR A 191 1.06 -4.60 -8.56
CA TYR A 191 2.39 -5.17 -8.49
C TYR A 191 3.23 -4.61 -7.33
N ILE A 192 4.31 -5.33 -7.02
CA ILE A 192 5.35 -4.91 -6.08
C ILE A 192 6.71 -5.41 -6.57
N GLY A 193 7.70 -4.52 -6.56
CA GLY A 193 9.10 -4.80 -6.88
C GLY A 193 9.28 -5.60 -8.16
N GLU A 194 9.85 -6.79 -8.03
CA GLU A 194 10.31 -7.62 -9.15
C GLU A 194 9.19 -8.28 -9.96
N ILE A 195 7.91 -8.18 -9.55
CA ILE A 195 6.78 -8.81 -10.26
C ILE A 195 6.78 -8.45 -11.75
N CYS A 196 6.91 -7.18 -12.10
CA CYS A 196 6.89 -6.74 -13.50
C CYS A 196 8.07 -7.31 -14.29
N ARG A 197 9.25 -7.46 -13.67
CA ARG A 197 10.40 -8.12 -14.30
C ARG A 197 10.13 -9.61 -14.54
N TYR A 198 9.55 -10.30 -13.55
CA TYR A 198 9.20 -11.71 -13.71
C TYR A 198 8.18 -11.91 -14.82
N VAL A 199 7.13 -11.09 -14.88
CA VAL A 199 6.12 -11.11 -15.94
C VAL A 199 6.76 -10.83 -17.30
N LEU A 200 7.59 -9.79 -17.42
CA LEU A 200 8.32 -9.45 -18.65
C LEU A 200 9.30 -10.54 -19.10
N SER A 201 9.84 -11.34 -18.18
CA SER A 201 10.77 -12.43 -18.50
C SER A 201 10.09 -13.70 -19.03
N THR A 202 8.76 -13.78 -18.99
CA THR A 202 8.02 -14.93 -19.53
C THR A 202 8.05 -14.93 -21.06
N PRO A 203 7.97 -16.10 -21.73
CA PRO A 203 7.86 -16.16 -23.19
C PRO A 203 6.65 -15.35 -23.69
N GLU A 204 6.80 -14.70 -24.85
CA GLU A 204 5.70 -13.98 -25.50
C GLU A 204 4.56 -14.91 -25.87
N LYS A 205 3.33 -14.43 -25.69
CA LYS A 205 2.11 -15.19 -26.00
C LYS A 205 0.95 -14.24 -26.35
N PRO A 206 -0.09 -14.71 -27.06
CA PRO A 206 -1.21 -13.85 -27.48
C PRO A 206 -1.90 -13.11 -26.32
N GLU A 207 -1.96 -13.73 -25.15
CA GLU A 207 -2.58 -13.17 -23.94
C GLU A 207 -1.92 -11.88 -23.47
N ASP A 208 -0.67 -11.63 -23.83
CA ASP A 208 0.08 -10.42 -23.46
C ASP A 208 -0.62 -9.14 -23.92
N LYS A 209 -1.50 -9.20 -24.92
CA LYS A 209 -2.20 -8.03 -25.49
C LYS A 209 -3.74 -8.18 -25.50
N GLN A 210 -4.27 -9.31 -25.02
CA GLN A 210 -5.71 -9.59 -25.05
C GLN A 210 -6.47 -9.09 -23.81
N HIS A 211 -5.75 -8.75 -22.74
CA HIS A 211 -6.36 -8.17 -21.54
C HIS A 211 -6.86 -6.74 -21.80
N LYS A 212 -7.79 -6.26 -20.96
CA LYS A 212 -8.29 -4.87 -20.99
C LYS A 212 -7.84 -4.08 -19.76
N VAL A 213 -6.62 -4.34 -19.30
CA VAL A 213 -6.02 -3.60 -18.18
C VAL A 213 -5.80 -2.14 -18.62
N ARG A 214 -6.45 -1.20 -17.93
CA ARG A 214 -6.31 0.25 -18.22
C ARG A 214 -5.20 0.91 -17.39
N LEU A 215 -4.90 0.34 -16.22
CA LEU A 215 -3.94 0.84 -15.26
C LEU A 215 -3.26 -0.35 -14.57
N ILE A 216 -1.94 -0.32 -14.51
CA ILE A 216 -1.19 -1.13 -13.55
C ILE A 216 -0.63 -0.19 -12.49
N PHE A 217 -0.78 -0.52 -11.21
CA PHE A 217 -0.26 0.33 -10.13
C PHE A 217 0.43 -0.47 -9.03
N GLY A 218 1.43 0.15 -8.41
CA GLY A 218 2.29 -0.58 -7.50
C GLY A 218 3.44 0.26 -7.00
N ASN A 219 4.49 -0.43 -6.57
CA ASN A 219 5.76 0.18 -6.24
C ASN A 219 6.93 -0.59 -6.86
N GLY A 220 7.87 0.12 -7.47
CA GLY A 220 9.19 -0.42 -7.82
C GLY A 220 9.34 -0.99 -9.24
N LEU A 221 8.58 -0.50 -10.22
CA LEU A 221 8.83 -0.76 -11.63
C LEU A 221 10.12 -0.06 -12.06
N ARG A 222 11.12 -0.87 -12.40
CA ARG A 222 12.44 -0.35 -12.76
C ARG A 222 12.39 0.44 -14.07
N PRO A 223 13.02 1.62 -14.15
CA PRO A 223 13.04 2.44 -15.36
C PRO A 223 13.53 1.66 -16.59
N GLN A 224 14.52 0.78 -16.41
CA GLN A 224 15.16 0.02 -17.50
C GLN A 224 14.23 -1.01 -18.17
N ILE A 225 13.13 -1.38 -17.51
CA ILE A 225 12.15 -2.34 -18.05
C ILE A 225 10.80 -1.70 -18.34
N TRP A 226 10.56 -0.45 -17.92
CA TRP A 226 9.26 0.20 -17.99
C TRP A 226 8.74 0.28 -19.43
N ASP A 227 9.52 0.85 -20.34
CA ASP A 227 9.08 1.02 -21.74
C ASP A 227 8.83 -0.33 -22.41
N LYS A 228 9.70 -1.31 -22.17
CA LYS A 228 9.55 -2.68 -22.67
C LYS A 228 8.28 -3.34 -22.14
N PHE A 229 7.94 -3.09 -20.87
CA PHE A 229 6.74 -3.62 -20.23
C PHE A 229 5.49 -3.00 -20.86
N VAL A 230 5.45 -1.68 -20.99
CA VAL A 230 4.34 -0.94 -21.61
C VAL A 230 4.17 -1.35 -23.08
N GLU A 231 5.26 -1.44 -23.84
CA GLU A 231 5.24 -1.82 -25.26
C GLU A 231 4.73 -3.26 -25.45
N ARG A 232 5.24 -4.22 -24.66
CA ARG A 232 4.83 -5.61 -24.79
C ARG A 232 3.37 -5.82 -24.40
N PHE A 233 2.95 -5.27 -23.26
CA PHE A 233 1.66 -5.55 -22.66
C PHE A 233 0.58 -4.50 -22.96
N GLN A 234 0.91 -3.43 -23.70
CA GLN A 234 -0.07 -2.41 -24.13
C GLN A 234 -0.85 -1.79 -22.95
N VAL A 235 -0.18 -1.58 -21.82
CA VAL A 235 -0.80 -0.99 -20.62
C VAL A 235 -0.77 0.54 -20.74
N PRO A 236 -1.93 1.23 -20.84
CA PRO A 236 -1.96 2.67 -21.13
C PRO A 236 -1.42 3.55 -20.02
N ARG A 237 -1.56 3.12 -18.76
CA ARG A 237 -1.14 3.88 -17.58
C ARG A 237 -0.41 2.99 -16.59
N VAL A 238 0.71 3.49 -16.11
CA VAL A 238 1.44 2.94 -14.96
C VAL A 238 1.37 3.95 -13.83
N GLY A 239 0.78 3.53 -12.70
CA GLY A 239 0.80 4.26 -11.44
C GLY A 239 1.91 3.75 -10.54
N GLU A 240 2.62 4.66 -9.89
CA GLU A 240 3.65 4.34 -8.91
C GLU A 240 3.29 5.05 -7.61
N PHE A 241 3.24 4.32 -6.50
CA PHE A 241 3.11 4.93 -5.18
C PHE A 241 4.31 4.57 -4.32
N TYR A 242 4.85 5.58 -3.64
CA TYR A 242 5.95 5.43 -2.71
C TYR A 242 5.45 5.64 -1.29
N GLY A 243 5.95 4.81 -0.37
CA GLY A 243 5.69 4.95 1.05
C GLY A 243 6.19 3.76 1.85
N ALA A 244 6.31 3.95 3.15
CA ALA A 244 6.59 2.89 4.13
C ALA A 244 5.33 2.57 4.92
N THR A 245 5.17 1.31 5.35
CA THR A 245 4.02 0.84 6.13
C THR A 245 3.76 1.70 7.37
N GLU A 246 4.83 2.12 8.04
CA GLU A 246 4.86 2.96 9.23
C GLU A 246 4.92 4.46 8.92
N GLY A 247 5.32 4.83 7.69
CA GLY A 247 5.76 6.19 7.35
C GLY A 247 4.65 7.16 6.98
N ILE A 248 4.94 8.46 7.07
CA ILE A 248 4.00 9.53 6.68
C ILE A 248 4.42 10.25 5.38
N SER A 249 5.58 9.88 4.84
CA SER A 249 6.14 10.41 3.60
C SER A 249 5.67 9.54 2.43
N ASN A 250 4.48 9.83 1.92
CA ASN A 250 3.95 9.13 0.75
C ASN A 250 4.13 10.00 -0.48
N LEU A 251 4.27 9.38 -1.65
CA LEU A 251 4.23 10.07 -2.93
C LEU A 251 3.47 9.22 -3.94
N VAL A 252 2.93 9.84 -4.98
CA VAL A 252 2.32 9.12 -6.10
C VAL A 252 2.74 9.77 -7.41
N ASN A 253 3.13 8.93 -8.36
CA ASN A 253 3.29 9.26 -9.77
C ASN A 253 2.00 8.81 -10.48
N ILE A 254 1.24 9.79 -10.95
CA ILE A 254 -0.12 9.62 -11.49
C ILE A 254 -0.18 9.72 -13.03
N ASP A 255 0.88 10.24 -13.64
CA ASP A 255 0.99 10.57 -15.06
C ASP A 255 1.95 9.64 -15.82
N SER A 256 2.42 8.58 -15.16
CA SER A 256 3.30 7.55 -15.75
C SER A 256 4.67 8.07 -16.18
N THR A 257 5.17 9.10 -15.50
CA THR A 257 6.56 9.57 -15.69
C THR A 257 7.54 8.44 -15.35
N VAL A 258 8.29 7.97 -16.35
CA VAL A 258 9.14 6.77 -16.24
C VAL A 258 10.15 6.92 -15.11
N GLY A 259 10.13 5.97 -14.17
CA GLY A 259 11.07 5.91 -13.06
C GLY A 259 10.79 6.87 -11.91
N ALA A 260 9.85 7.80 -12.06
CA ALA A 260 9.42 8.65 -10.95
C ALA A 260 8.57 7.82 -9.98
N VAL A 261 8.83 7.99 -8.69
CA VAL A 261 8.06 7.35 -7.61
C VAL A 261 7.01 8.30 -7.02
N GLY A 262 6.98 9.54 -7.51
CA GLY A 262 6.23 10.61 -6.90
C GLY A 262 6.32 11.92 -7.65
N PHE A 263 5.33 12.78 -7.45
CA PHE A 263 5.34 14.16 -7.94
C PHE A 263 4.80 15.12 -6.88
N VAL A 264 5.54 16.21 -6.62
CA VAL A 264 5.07 17.35 -5.83
C VAL A 264 5.52 18.63 -6.55
N PRO A 265 4.59 19.47 -7.06
CA PRO A 265 4.96 20.71 -7.72
C PRO A 265 5.79 21.60 -6.79
N ARG A 266 6.95 22.08 -7.25
CA ARG A 266 7.88 22.84 -6.40
C ARG A 266 7.26 24.08 -5.77
N TYR A 267 6.43 24.81 -6.52
CA TYR A 267 5.71 25.99 -6.02
C TYR A 267 4.68 25.64 -4.93
N ALA A 268 4.21 24.39 -4.88
CA ALA A 268 3.24 23.89 -3.90
C ALA A 268 3.90 23.04 -2.79
N SER A 269 5.24 22.98 -2.75
CA SER A 269 5.99 22.17 -1.78
C SER A 269 5.69 22.52 -0.31
N PHE A 270 5.20 23.73 -0.01
CA PHE A 270 4.78 24.13 1.34
C PHE A 270 3.47 23.45 1.80
N ALA A 271 2.64 23.00 0.85
CA ALA A 271 1.34 22.38 1.11
C ALA A 271 1.47 20.88 1.40
N TYR A 272 2.54 20.24 0.93
CA TYR A 272 2.77 18.81 1.10
C TYR A 272 3.93 18.53 2.08
N PRO A 273 3.75 17.67 3.09
CA PRO A 273 4.64 17.59 4.24
C PRO A 273 5.91 16.76 4.00
N VAL A 274 6.53 16.84 2.82
CA VAL A 274 7.73 16.05 2.49
C VAL A 274 8.88 16.94 2.04
N VAL A 275 10.11 16.48 2.26
CA VAL A 275 11.32 17.24 1.96
C VAL A 275 12.52 16.32 1.73
N LEU A 276 13.48 16.79 0.94
CA LEU A 276 14.80 16.20 0.81
C LEU A 276 15.83 17.05 1.55
N VAL A 277 16.65 16.40 2.36
CA VAL A 277 17.81 17.02 3.02
C VAL A 277 19.09 16.36 2.55
N LYS A 278 20.17 17.15 2.46
CA LYS A 278 21.48 16.65 2.05
C LYS A 278 21.94 15.57 3.04
N VAL A 279 22.57 14.53 2.50
CA VAL A 279 23.06 13.38 3.25
C VAL A 279 24.56 13.21 2.98
N ASP A 280 25.31 12.85 4.01
CA ASP A 280 26.72 12.47 3.86
C ASP A 280 26.78 11.05 3.30
N GLU A 281 27.47 10.88 2.17
CA GLU A 281 27.53 9.58 1.47
C GLU A 281 28.27 8.49 2.27
N ALA A 282 29.15 8.86 3.20
CA ALA A 282 29.93 7.93 3.99
C ALA A 282 29.23 7.52 5.30
N THR A 283 28.54 8.46 5.95
CA THR A 283 27.87 8.20 7.23
C THR A 283 26.37 7.94 7.11
N GLU A 284 25.79 8.24 5.94
CA GLU A 284 24.34 8.23 5.71
C GLU A 284 23.54 9.16 6.64
N GLU A 285 24.22 10.10 7.32
CA GLU A 285 23.58 11.06 8.21
C GLU A 285 23.24 12.38 7.51
N PRO A 286 22.19 13.10 7.95
CA PRO A 286 21.86 14.41 7.40
C PRO A 286 22.98 15.44 7.63
N ILE A 287 23.36 16.16 6.57
CA ILE A 287 24.31 17.27 6.66
C ILE A 287 23.62 18.49 7.29
N ARG A 288 24.25 19.05 8.32
CA ARG A 288 23.75 20.20 9.08
C ARG A 288 24.62 21.45 8.87
N ASP A 289 23.98 22.61 8.94
CA ASP A 289 24.64 23.92 8.85
C ASP A 289 25.33 24.32 10.17
N ALA A 290 25.95 25.50 10.20
CA ALA A 290 26.64 26.03 11.38
C ALA A 290 25.70 26.27 12.59
N ASN A 291 24.38 26.34 12.37
CA ASN A 291 23.38 26.47 13.43
C ASN A 291 22.88 25.10 13.93
N GLY A 292 23.33 24.01 13.31
CA GLY A 292 22.91 22.65 13.61
C GLY A 292 21.63 22.20 12.90
N TYR A 293 21.14 22.90 11.88
CA TYR A 293 19.94 22.52 11.13
C TYR A 293 20.28 21.81 9.82
N CYS A 294 19.45 20.86 9.39
CA CYS A 294 19.63 20.12 8.14
C CYS A 294 19.55 21.05 6.92
N ILE A 295 20.39 20.79 5.93
CA ILE A 295 20.42 21.57 4.68
C ILE A 295 19.46 20.93 3.67
N LYS A 296 18.53 21.73 3.14
CA LYS A 296 17.57 21.27 2.11
C LYS A 296 18.28 21.03 0.78
N CYS A 297 17.89 19.99 0.05
CA CYS A 297 18.36 19.74 -1.32
C CYS A 297 17.78 20.75 -2.33
N LEU A 298 18.62 21.15 -3.28
CA LEU A 298 18.22 21.75 -4.55
C LEU A 298 17.77 20.65 -5.54
N PRO A 299 17.15 21.01 -6.68
CA PRO A 299 16.89 20.06 -7.74
C PRO A 299 18.14 19.29 -8.14
N ASP A 300 17.95 18.02 -8.49
CA ASP A 300 18.97 17.06 -8.91
C ASP A 300 20.04 16.71 -7.85
N GLU A 301 19.94 17.27 -6.65
CA GLU A 301 20.75 16.86 -5.51
C GLU A 301 20.17 15.61 -4.84
N ILE A 302 21.04 14.66 -4.55
CA ILE A 302 20.73 13.45 -3.81
C ILE A 302 20.47 13.81 -2.34
N GLY A 303 19.37 13.29 -1.78
CA GLY A 303 18.99 13.61 -0.41
C GLY A 303 18.16 12.54 0.28
N MET A 304 18.22 12.56 1.61
CA MET A 304 17.39 11.73 2.47
C MET A 304 15.95 12.24 2.45
N PHE A 305 14.99 11.33 2.25
CA PHE A 305 13.58 11.67 2.17
C PHE A 305 12.89 11.67 3.53
N LEU A 306 12.37 12.84 3.91
CA LEU A 306 11.77 13.08 5.22
C LEU A 306 10.30 13.51 5.09
N GLY A 307 9.51 13.11 6.09
CA GLY A 307 8.11 13.51 6.25
C GLY A 307 7.91 14.33 7.52
N LYS A 308 7.34 15.52 7.42
CA LYS A 308 7.10 16.39 8.57
C LYS A 308 6.07 15.77 9.51
N ILE A 309 6.43 15.58 10.78
CA ILE A 309 5.52 15.06 11.79
C ILE A 309 4.65 16.21 12.32
N ASN A 310 3.34 15.99 12.30
CA ASN A 310 2.38 16.89 12.93
C ASN A 310 1.22 16.06 13.50
N PRO A 311 1.19 15.84 14.83
CA PRO A 311 0.15 15.03 15.50
C PRO A 311 -1.27 15.55 15.31
N ASN A 312 -1.42 16.84 14.97
CA ASN A 312 -2.72 17.48 14.76
C ASN A 312 -3.27 17.30 13.33
N LYS A 313 -2.48 16.72 12.41
CA LYS A 313 -2.90 16.47 11.03
C LYS A 313 -2.86 14.96 10.75
N ALA A 314 -3.98 14.41 10.28
CA ALA A 314 -4.11 12.99 9.95
C ALA A 314 -3.00 12.48 9.01
N ILE A 315 -2.70 13.26 7.95
CA ILE A 315 -1.67 12.96 6.95
C ILE A 315 -0.25 12.95 7.50
N CYS A 316 0.01 13.62 8.62
CA CYS A 316 1.34 13.79 9.23
C CYS A 316 1.46 13.13 10.61
N SER A 317 0.44 12.39 11.05
CA SER A 317 0.42 11.77 12.37
C SER A 317 1.20 10.45 12.33
N PHE A 318 2.43 10.46 12.83
CA PHE A 318 3.26 9.26 12.94
C PHE A 318 2.87 8.46 14.19
N THR A 319 2.23 7.30 13.99
CA THR A 319 1.88 6.38 15.09
C THR A 319 3.07 5.50 15.51
N GLY A 320 4.02 5.27 14.60
CA GLY A 320 5.21 4.47 14.85
C GLY A 320 4.96 2.96 14.92
N TYR A 321 5.97 2.26 15.46
CA TYR A 321 5.90 0.85 15.79
C TYR A 321 5.32 0.64 17.20
N ALA A 322 4.88 -0.58 17.50
CA ALA A 322 4.52 -0.97 18.87
C ALA A 322 5.69 -0.76 19.85
N ASP A 323 6.93 -1.00 19.37
CA ASP A 323 8.15 -0.65 20.09
C ASP A 323 8.46 0.85 19.94
N LYS A 324 8.42 1.55 21.07
CA LYS A 324 8.70 2.99 21.15
C LYS A 324 10.17 3.31 20.82
N SER A 325 11.11 2.44 21.19
CA SER A 325 12.53 2.66 20.93
C SER A 325 12.85 2.60 19.43
N ALA A 326 12.20 1.66 18.72
CA ALA A 326 12.29 1.58 17.26
C ALA A 326 11.64 2.79 16.57
N SER A 327 10.60 3.36 17.17
CA SER A 327 9.92 4.56 16.65
C SER A 327 10.79 5.81 16.79
N GLU A 328 11.45 5.99 17.95
CA GLU A 328 12.31 7.16 18.20
C GLU A 328 13.49 7.23 17.23
N LYS A 329 14.08 6.08 16.88
CA LYS A 329 15.16 5.99 15.88
C LYS A 329 14.76 6.46 14.48
N LYS A 330 13.47 6.53 14.19
CA LYS A 330 12.92 7.02 12.91
C LYS A 330 12.56 8.51 12.96
N ILE A 331 12.78 9.20 14.08
CA ILE A 331 12.47 10.62 14.23
C ILE A 331 13.78 11.41 14.23
N LEU A 332 13.86 12.37 13.29
CA LEU A 332 14.87 13.42 13.32
C LEU A 332 14.29 14.65 14.02
N HIS A 333 15.05 15.20 14.96
CA HIS A 333 14.73 16.42 15.68
C HIS A 333 15.57 17.59 15.16
N ASP A 334 15.04 18.79 15.36
CA ASP A 334 15.70 20.06 15.04
C ASP A 334 16.20 20.08 13.58
N VAL A 335 15.31 19.76 12.63
CA VAL A 335 15.64 19.63 11.21
C VAL A 335 15.77 20.99 10.56
N PHE A 336 14.77 21.87 10.67
CA PHE A 336 14.88 23.24 10.12
C PHE A 336 14.69 24.33 11.17
N LYS A 337 14.23 23.96 12.37
CA LYS A 337 14.13 24.87 13.51
C LYS A 337 14.06 24.06 14.80
N LYS A 338 14.43 24.69 15.91
CA LYS A 338 14.33 24.07 17.22
C LYS A 338 12.91 23.54 17.50
N GLY A 339 12.82 22.27 17.89
CA GLY A 339 11.62 21.55 18.28
C GLY A 339 10.78 20.99 17.12
N ASP A 340 11.19 21.13 15.86
CA ASP A 340 10.52 20.43 14.77
C ASP A 340 10.97 18.96 14.65
N GLN A 341 10.06 18.13 14.14
CA GLN A 341 10.25 16.68 14.08
C GLN A 341 9.87 16.16 12.70
N TYR A 342 10.71 15.28 12.16
CA TYR A 342 10.51 14.64 10.87
C TYR A 342 10.70 13.14 10.96
N PHE A 343 9.83 12.40 10.29
CA PHE A 343 9.96 10.98 10.05
C PHE A 343 11.03 10.75 8.99
N ASN A 344 12.06 10.00 9.34
CA ASN A 344 13.08 9.51 8.44
C ASN A 344 12.61 8.23 7.76
N SER A 345 12.35 8.30 6.45
CA SER A 345 11.99 7.11 5.66
C SER A 345 13.10 6.06 5.66
N GLY A 346 14.36 6.50 5.70
CA GLY A 346 15.55 5.69 5.44
C GLY A 346 15.81 5.47 3.95
N ASP A 347 15.15 6.23 3.06
CA ASP A 347 15.40 6.17 1.62
C ASP A 347 16.03 7.48 1.12
N VAL A 348 16.88 7.33 0.11
CA VAL A 348 17.58 8.40 -0.59
C VAL A 348 16.96 8.58 -1.97
N LEU A 349 16.54 9.81 -2.25
CA LEU A 349 15.83 10.19 -3.47
C LEU A 349 16.52 11.41 -4.11
N VAL A 350 16.20 11.64 -5.38
CA VAL A 350 16.47 12.88 -6.11
C VAL A 350 15.13 13.51 -6.51
N MET A 351 15.03 14.83 -6.49
CA MET A 351 13.90 15.56 -7.04
C MET A 351 14.37 16.43 -8.21
N ASP A 352 13.72 16.34 -9.36
CA ASP A 352 14.09 17.16 -10.53
C ASP A 352 13.53 18.60 -10.45
N GLU A 353 13.79 19.40 -11.48
CA GLU A 353 13.31 20.78 -11.56
C GLU A 353 11.79 20.93 -11.63
N LEU A 354 11.06 19.90 -12.08
CA LEU A 354 9.61 19.90 -12.21
C LEU A 354 8.92 19.47 -10.90
N GLY A 355 9.64 18.71 -10.05
CA GLY A 355 9.14 18.18 -8.79
C GLY A 355 8.84 16.68 -8.83
N TYR A 356 9.34 15.94 -9.83
CA TYR A 356 9.30 14.48 -9.82
C TYR A 356 10.40 13.95 -8.93
N PHE A 357 10.05 12.93 -8.14
CA PHE A 357 10.94 12.25 -7.23
C PHE A 357 11.37 10.91 -7.83
N PHE A 358 12.66 10.61 -7.74
CA PHE A 358 13.26 9.39 -8.25
C PHE A 358 13.99 8.67 -7.11
N PHE A 359 13.67 7.41 -6.89
CA PHE A 359 14.34 6.57 -5.90
C PHE A 359 15.79 6.31 -6.34
N LYS A 360 16.75 6.46 -5.42
CA LYS A 360 18.17 6.18 -5.65
C LYS A 360 18.64 5.00 -4.84
N ASP A 361 18.50 5.07 -3.53
CA ASP A 361 18.99 4.03 -2.64
C ASP A 361 18.25 4.01 -1.29
N ARG A 362 18.61 3.06 -0.44
CA ARG A 362 18.14 2.94 0.94
C ARG A 362 19.34 3.05 1.89
N THR A 363 19.23 3.92 2.88
CA THR A 363 20.21 3.99 3.98
C THR A 363 20.09 2.75 4.88
N GLY A 364 21.21 2.09 5.18
CA GLY A 364 21.30 0.83 5.92
C GLY A 364 21.29 -0.43 5.03
N ASP A 365 21.26 -1.63 5.64
CA ASP A 365 21.39 -2.91 4.93
C ASP A 365 20.40 -3.04 3.76
N THR A 366 20.96 -3.07 2.55
CA THR A 366 20.30 -2.85 1.25
C THR A 366 19.60 -4.10 0.67
N PHE A 367 19.61 -5.24 1.37
CA PHE A 367 18.96 -6.47 0.89
C PHE A 367 17.64 -6.75 1.62
N ARG A 368 16.54 -6.83 0.86
CA ARG A 368 15.24 -7.33 1.31
C ARG A 368 14.84 -8.60 0.57
#